data_AF-A0A2Z6GBL8-F1
#
_entry.id   AF-A0A2Z6GBL8-F1
#
_cell.length_a   1.000
_cell.length_b   1.000
_cell.length_c   1.000
_cell.angle_alpha   90.00
_cell.angle_beta   90.00
_cell.angle_gamma   90.00
#
_symmetry.space_group_name_H-M   'P 1'
#
loop_
_entity.id
_entity.type
_entity.pdbx_description
1 polymer ?
#
loop_
_entity_poly.entity_id
_entity_poly.type
_entity_poly.pdbx_seq_one_letter_code
_entity_poly.pdbx_strand_id
1 'polypeptide(L)' 'MSYTTNEFTVDEVGFIQIALTKVLAAAARGELDLNRLAREELAARGLDQNGVWVGFDKAAKIHNV' A
#
# COMPACT_ATOMS: atom_id res chain seq x y z
N MET A 1 -9.35 17.72 -10.11
CA MET A 1 -7.91 17.45 -10.25
C MET A 1 -7.75 16.13 -10.96
N SER A 2 -6.93 16.04 -12.01
CA SER A 2 -6.60 14.78 -12.66
C SER A 2 -5.47 14.10 -11.87
N TYR A 3 -5.73 12.93 -11.31
CA TYR A 3 -4.71 12.09 -10.69
C TYR A 3 -3.99 11.30 -11.78
N THR A 4 -2.69 11.07 -11.61
CA THR A 4 -2.01 9.99 -12.31
C THR A 4 -2.34 8.70 -11.58
N THR A 5 -3.31 7.93 -12.10
CA THR A 5 -3.83 6.73 -11.44
C THR A 5 -3.33 5.41 -12.04
N ASN A 6 -2.55 5.46 -13.12
CA ASN A 6 -2.15 4.28 -13.90
C ASN A 6 -3.38 3.43 -14.27
N GLU A 7 -3.42 2.15 -13.86
CA GLU A 7 -4.53 1.23 -14.12
C GLU A 7 -5.68 1.36 -13.11
N PHE A 8 -5.50 2.13 -12.04
CA PHE A 8 -6.52 2.31 -11.01
C PHE A 8 -7.51 3.41 -11.37
N THR A 9 -8.73 3.30 -10.85
CA THR A 9 -9.77 4.33 -10.87
C THR A 9 -9.53 5.36 -9.78
N VAL A 10 -10.17 6.54 -9.92
CA VAL A 10 -10.16 7.58 -8.89
C VAL A 10 -10.74 7.07 -7.56
N ASP A 11 -11.72 6.17 -7.61
CA ASP A 11 -12.34 5.61 -6.42
C ASP A 11 -11.39 4.65 -5.68
N GLU A 12 -10.58 3.87 -6.40
CA GLU A 12 -9.60 2.95 -5.81
C GLU A 12 -8.42 3.66 -5.14
N VAL A 13 -8.03 4.85 -5.65
CA VAL A 13 -6.92 5.65 -5.08
C VAL A 13 -7.39 6.90 -4.33
N GLY A 14 -8.70 7.09 -4.21
CA GLY A 14 -9.32 8.27 -3.59
C GLY A 14 -8.97 8.43 -2.11
N PHE A 15 -8.58 7.35 -1.43
CA PHE A 15 -8.11 7.37 -0.05
C PHE A 15 -6.88 8.28 0.16
N ILE A 16 -6.08 8.53 -0.88
CA ILE A 16 -4.92 9.43 -0.81
C ILE A 16 -5.37 10.88 -0.56
N GLN A 17 -6.55 11.27 -1.03
CA GLN A 17 -7.07 12.64 -0.87
C GLN A 17 -7.36 13.00 0.58
N ILE A 18 -7.76 12.02 1.37
CA ILE A 18 -8.13 12.19 2.78
C ILE A 18 -6.96 11.92 3.73
N ALA A 19 -5.78 11.58 3.20
CA ALA A 19 -4.58 11.40 4.00
C ALA A 19 -4.13 12.74 4.61
N LEU A 20 -3.64 12.71 5.84
CA LEU A 20 -3.11 13.90 6.50
C LEU A 20 -1.95 14.50 5.69
N THR A 21 -1.90 15.83 5.59
CA THR A 21 -0.84 16.55 4.88
C THR A 21 0.56 16.12 5.33
N LYS A 22 0.77 15.86 6.63
CA LYS A 22 2.07 15.40 7.16
C LYS A 22 2.49 14.03 6.60
N VAL A 23 1.54 13.13 6.34
CA VAL A 23 1.79 11.80 5.77
C VAL A 23 2.17 11.93 4.31
N LEU A 24 1.41 12.72 3.53
CA LEU A 24 1.73 13.01 2.14
C LEU A 24 3.12 13.64 1.99
N ALA A 25 3.45 14.58 2.87
CA ALA A 25 4.75 15.25 2.86
C ALA A 25 5.91 14.29 3.20
N ALA A 26 5.74 13.39 4.18
CA ALA A 26 6.74 12.39 4.52
C ALA A 26 6.95 11.38 3.38
N ALA A 27 5.86 10.91 2.75
CA ALA A 27 5.93 10.02 1.58
C ALA A 27 6.66 10.69 0.40
N ALA A 28 6.34 11.95 0.10
CA ALA A 28 6.99 12.70 -0.98
C ALA A 28 8.50 12.94 -0.75
N ARG A 29 8.93 13.03 0.50
CA ARG A 29 10.36 13.13 0.87
C ARG A 29 11.08 11.78 0.98
N GLY A 30 10.37 10.67 0.83
CA GLY A 30 10.92 9.32 1.02
C GLY A 30 11.16 8.95 2.50
N GLU A 31 10.63 9.72 3.44
CA GLU A 31 10.70 9.44 4.88
C GLU A 31 9.71 8.35 5.33
N LEU A 32 8.67 8.12 4.51
CA LEU A 32 7.68 7.07 4.70
C LEU A 32 7.63 6.16 3.46
N ASP A 33 8.05 4.90 3.62
CA ASP A 33 7.97 3.89 2.57
C ASP A 33 6.56 3.28 2.48
N LEU A 34 5.71 3.84 1.62
CA LEU A 34 4.36 3.34 1.38
C LEU A 34 4.34 1.91 0.80
N ASN A 35 5.40 1.50 0.09
CA ASN A 35 5.50 0.13 -0.43
C ASN A 35 5.75 -0.85 0.72
N ARG A 36 6.54 -0.46 1.72
CA ARG A 36 6.71 -1.26 2.94
C ARG A 36 5.39 -1.42 3.69
N LEU A 37 4.65 -0.33 3.91
CA LEU A 37 3.33 -0.39 4.55
C LEU A 37 2.35 -1.28 3.78
N ALA A 38 2.33 -1.20 2.45
CA ALA A 38 1.49 -2.06 1.62
C ALA A 38 1.84 -3.55 1.82
N ARG A 39 3.13 -3.90 1.91
CA ARG A 39 3.58 -5.28 2.19
C ARG A 39 3.17 -5.77 3.58
N GLU A 40 3.29 -4.93 4.60
CA GLU A 40 2.85 -5.23 5.96
C GLU A 40 1.34 -5.50 6.00
N GLU A 41 0.55 -4.67 5.33
CA GLU A 41 -0.90 -4.86 5.20
C GLU A 41 -1.25 -6.15 4.43
N LEU A 42 -0.57 -6.44 3.32
CA LEU A 42 -0.79 -7.68 2.56
C LEU A 42 -0.47 -8.92 3.42
N ALA A 43 0.64 -8.90 4.16
CA ALA A 43 1.00 -9.98 5.07
C ALA A 43 0.01 -10.17 6.21
N ALA A 44 -0.41 -9.07 6.86
CA ALA A 44 -1.42 -9.07 7.91
C ALA A 44 -2.77 -9.60 7.41
N ARG A 45 -3.05 -9.47 6.11
CA ARG A 45 -4.23 -10.00 5.41
C ARG A 45 -3.98 -11.36 4.78
N GLY A 46 -2.84 -12.01 5.00
CA GLY A 46 -2.54 -13.34 4.45
C GLY A 46 -2.45 -13.40 2.92
N LEU A 47 -2.14 -12.28 2.25
CA LEU A 47 -2.08 -12.13 0.80
C LEU A 47 -0.63 -12.11 0.29
N ASP A 48 -0.39 -12.68 -0.89
CA ASP A 48 0.89 -12.52 -1.60
C ASP A 48 0.98 -11.18 -2.36
N GLN A 49 2.05 -10.99 -3.13
CA GLN A 49 2.29 -9.78 -3.94
C GLN A 49 1.27 -9.53 -5.06
N ASN A 50 0.49 -10.55 -5.43
CA ASN A 50 -0.56 -10.46 -6.43
C ASN A 50 -1.95 -10.33 -5.79
N GLY A 51 -2.03 -10.23 -4.46
CA GLY A 51 -3.30 -10.17 -3.73
C GLY A 51 -3.99 -11.53 -3.57
N VAL A 52 -3.29 -12.65 -3.81
CA VAL A 52 -3.86 -13.99 -3.65
C VAL A 52 -3.69 -14.46 -2.21
N TRP A 53 -4.76 -15.04 -1.63
CA TRP A 53 -4.69 -15.61 -0.30
C TRP A 53 -3.75 -16.82 -0.23
N VAL A 54 -2.76 -16.74 0.65
CA VAL A 54 -1.72 -17.76 0.86
C VAL A 54 -1.56 -18.17 2.33
N GLY A 55 -2.30 -17.53 3.25
CA GLY A 55 -2.19 -17.70 4.69
C GLY A 55 -1.12 -16.82 5.33
N PHE A 56 -1.29 -16.47 6.60
CA PHE A 56 -0.47 -15.46 7.30
C PHE A 56 1.02 -15.78 7.32
N ASP A 57 1.42 -17.00 7.72
CA ASP A 57 2.85 -17.39 7.81
C ASP A 57 3.57 -17.31 6.45
N LYS A 58 2.87 -17.70 5.39
CA LYS A 58 3.42 -17.68 4.03
C LYS A 58 3.49 -16.24 3.51
N ALA A 59 2.47 -15.43 3.80
CA ALA A 59 2.44 -14.03 3.40
C ALA A 59 3.57 -13.22 4.09
N ALA A 60 3.80 -13.43 5.38
CA ALA A 60 4.91 -12.81 6.13
C ALA A 60 6.27 -13.10 5.49
N LYS A 61 6.51 -14.37 5.10
CA LYS A 61 7.73 -14.79 4.38
C LYS A 61 7.87 -14.14 3.00
N ILE A 62 6.77 -14.07 2.23
CA ILE A 62 6.76 -13.44 0.90
C ILE A 62 7.10 -11.94 0.99
N HIS A 63 6.53 -11.26 1.98
CA HIS A 63 6.67 -9.81 2.16
C HIS A 63 7.90 -9.38 2.98
N ASN A 64 8.60 -10.36 3.57
CA ASN A 64 9.74 -10.18 4.47
C ASN A 64 9.39 -9.23 5.62
N VAL A 65 8.26 -9.50 6.29
CA VAL A 65 7.72 -8.74 7.43
C VAL A 65 7.56 -9.62 8.66
#